data_AF-A0A9X8VEB1-F1
#
_entry.id   AF-A0A9X8VEB1-F1
#
_cell.length_a   1.000
_cell.length_b   1.000
_cell.length_c   1.000
_cell.angle_alpha   90.00
_cell.angle_beta   90.00
_cell.angle_gamma   90.00
#
_symmetry.space_group_name_H-M   'P 1'
#
loop_
_entity.id
_entity.type
_entity.pdbx_description
1 polymer ?
#
loop_
_entity_poly.entity_id
_entity_poly.type
_entity_poly.pdbx_seq_one_letter_code
_entity_poly.pdbx_strand_id
1 'polypeptide(L)'
;ATSGNTGIALAMIAALKGYALKLLMPENMSLERQAAMRAYGAELILVSREQGMEGARDLALEMQRQGQGKVLDQFNNLDNPYAHFTTTGPEIWRQTEGRITH
;
A
#
# COMPACT_ATOMS: atom_id res chain seq x y z
N ALA A 1 -6.35 0.60 2.71
CA ALA A 1 -6.19 -0.62 3.53
C ALA A 1 -5.13 -1.53 2.91
N THR A 2 -4.12 -1.90 3.67
CA THR A 2 -3.11 -2.90 3.27
C THR A 2 -2.33 -3.33 4.51
N SER A 3 -1.90 -4.58 4.53
CA SER A 3 -1.14 -5.17 5.65
C SER A 3 0.22 -5.76 5.24
N GLY A 4 0.61 -5.59 3.97
CA GLY A 4 1.81 -6.19 3.38
C GLY A 4 2.83 -5.17 2.90
N ASN A 5 3.60 -5.56 1.87
CA ASN A 5 4.68 -4.74 1.30
C ASN A 5 4.21 -3.38 0.80
N THR A 6 2.99 -3.29 0.26
CA THR A 6 2.39 -2.01 -0.14
C THR A 6 2.34 -1.03 1.03
N GLY A 7 2.01 -1.49 2.24
CA GLY A 7 1.96 -0.63 3.43
C GLY A 7 3.35 -0.09 3.80
N ILE A 8 4.37 -0.94 3.75
CA ILE A 8 5.76 -0.55 4.03
C ILE A 8 6.27 0.43 2.98
N ALA A 9 6.05 0.14 1.68
CA ALA A 9 6.47 0.99 0.58
C ALA A 9 5.78 2.37 0.65
N LEU A 10 4.47 2.40 0.93
CA LEU A 10 3.74 3.66 1.11
C LEU A 10 4.25 4.44 2.32
N ALA A 11 4.53 3.78 3.44
CA ALA A 11 5.07 4.44 4.63
C ALA A 11 6.42 5.09 4.34
N MET A 12 7.32 4.38 3.66
CA MET A 12 8.60 4.92 3.22
C MET A 12 8.43 6.13 2.28
N ILE A 13 7.57 6.04 1.26
CA ILE A 13 7.35 7.14 0.31
C ILE A 13 6.66 8.34 0.97
N ALA A 14 5.72 8.11 1.87
CA ALA A 14 5.05 9.16 2.62
C ALA A 14 6.04 9.91 3.52
N ALA A 15 6.90 9.20 4.24
CA ALA A 15 7.97 9.79 5.03
C ALA A 15 8.92 10.62 4.16
N LEU A 16 9.35 10.07 3.01
CA LEU A 16 10.24 10.74 2.07
C LEU A 16 9.64 12.03 1.50
N LYS A 17 8.33 12.05 1.23
CA LYS A 17 7.63 13.17 0.60
C LYS A 17 6.93 14.11 1.59
N GLY A 18 6.98 13.82 2.89
CA GLY A 18 6.32 14.62 3.93
C GLY A 18 4.79 14.49 3.95
N TYR A 19 4.23 13.35 3.52
CA TYR A 19 2.80 13.07 3.65
C TYR A 19 2.47 12.39 4.97
N ALA A 20 1.36 12.79 5.59
CA ALA A 20 0.76 12.01 6.67
C ALA A 20 0.10 10.75 6.09
N LEU A 21 0.50 9.57 6.57
CA LEU A 21 -0.04 8.29 6.11
C LEU A 21 -0.79 7.56 7.23
N LYS A 22 -2.01 7.12 6.91
CA LYS A 22 -2.82 6.24 7.73
C LYS A 22 -2.95 4.87 7.07
N LEU A 23 -2.56 3.82 7.77
CA LEU A 23 -2.64 2.43 7.31
C LEU A 23 -3.67 1.65 8.11
N LEU A 24 -4.72 1.24 7.41
CA LEU A 24 -5.79 0.43 7.98
C LEU A 24 -5.53 -1.05 7.72
N MET A 25 -5.53 -1.84 8.79
CA MET A 25 -5.29 -3.30 8.74
C MET A 25 -5.96 -4.03 9.92
N PRO A 26 -6.20 -5.34 9.81
CA PRO A 26 -6.68 -6.15 10.93
C PRO A 26 -5.65 -6.24 12.06
N GLU A 27 -6.12 -6.32 13.31
CA GLU A 27 -5.27 -6.41 14.50
C GLU A 27 -4.38 -7.68 14.57
N ASN A 28 -4.75 -8.74 13.85
CA ASN A 28 -4.02 -10.01 13.83
C ASN A 28 -2.76 -9.99 12.95
N MET A 29 -2.33 -8.82 12.48
CA MET A 29 -1.08 -8.67 11.73
C MET A 29 0.14 -8.73 12.64
N SER A 30 1.19 -9.41 12.17
CA SER A 30 2.48 -9.59 12.88
C SER A 30 3.04 -8.27 13.41
N LEU A 31 3.56 -8.28 14.63
CA LEU A 31 4.13 -7.10 15.29
C LEU A 31 5.30 -6.51 14.51
N GLU A 32 6.11 -7.33 13.84
CA GLU A 32 7.25 -6.91 13.03
C GLU A 32 6.81 -6.01 11.87
N ARG A 33 5.72 -6.36 11.19
CA ARG A 33 5.16 -5.54 10.10
C ARG A 33 4.59 -4.23 10.61
N GLN A 34 3.89 -4.28 11.75
CA GLN A 34 3.37 -3.05 12.36
C GLN A 34 4.53 -2.13 12.78
N ALA A 35 5.58 -2.68 13.38
CA ALA A 35 6.78 -1.94 13.76
C ALA A 35 7.48 -1.32 12.55
N ALA A 36 7.64 -2.07 11.45
CA ALA A 36 8.25 -1.56 10.22
C ALA A 36 7.50 -0.35 9.65
N MET A 37 6.16 -0.38 9.65
CA MET A 37 5.34 0.75 9.16
C MET A 37 5.39 1.95 10.11
N ARG A 38 5.31 1.71 11.42
CA ARG A 38 5.43 2.76 12.44
C ARG A 38 6.82 3.42 12.44
N ALA A 39 7.88 2.67 12.13
CA ALA A 39 9.24 3.20 12.03
C ALA A 39 9.38 4.28 10.96
N TYR A 40 8.56 4.22 9.90
CA TYR A 40 8.46 5.28 8.89
C TYR A 40 7.44 6.37 9.24
N GLY A 41 6.89 6.39 10.47
CA GLY A 41 5.94 7.39 10.93
C GLY A 41 4.50 7.21 10.45
N ALA A 42 4.14 6.03 9.91
CA ALA A 42 2.76 5.75 9.55
C ALA A 42 1.87 5.55 10.79
N GLU A 43 0.70 6.17 10.78
CA GLU A 43 -0.36 5.92 11.77
C GLU A 43 -1.08 4.61 11.43
N LEU A 44 -1.15 3.68 12.38
CA LEU A 44 -1.86 2.42 12.20
C LEU A 44 -3.24 2.49 12.84
N ILE A 45 -4.28 2.24 12.03
CA ILE A 45 -5.67 2.15 12.49
C ILE A 45 -6.08 0.69 12.36
N LEU A 46 -6.32 0.05 13.50
CA LEU A 46 -6.63 -1.38 13.55
C LEU A 46 -8.13 -1.60 13.48
N VAL A 47 -8.55 -2.57 12.66
CA VAL A 47 -9.91 -3.13 12.68
C VAL A 47 -9.89 -4.50 13.35
N SER A 48 -11.06 -4.95 13.81
CA SER A 48 -11.16 -6.26 14.47
C SER A 48 -10.77 -7.39 13.52
N ARG A 49 -10.37 -8.53 14.08
CA ARG A 49 -10.06 -9.72 13.28
C ARG A 49 -11.25 -10.17 12.42
N GLU A 50 -12.47 -10.06 12.95
CA GLU A 50 -13.72 -10.46 12.28
C GLU A 50 -14.04 -9.54 11.10
N GLN A 51 -13.80 -8.25 11.25
CA GLN A 51 -13.93 -7.27 10.16
C GLN A 51 -12.95 -7.54 9.02
N GLY A 52 -11.75 -8.01 9.36
CA GLY A 52 -10.74 -8.42 8.38
C GLY A 52 -10.35 -7.30 7.42
N MET A 53 -9.81 -7.68 6.25
CA MET A 53 -9.36 -6.71 5.26
C MET A 53 -10.52 -5.95 4.60
N GLU A 54 -11.71 -6.54 4.55
CA GLU A 54 -12.90 -5.90 4.00
C GLU A 54 -13.33 -4.73 4.88
N GLY A 55 -13.48 -4.94 6.19
CA GLY A 55 -13.79 -3.83 7.11
C GLY A 55 -12.69 -2.76 7.16
N ALA A 56 -11.42 -3.12 6.97
CA ALA A 56 -10.35 -2.15 6.81
C ALA A 56 -10.52 -1.28 5.54
N ARG A 57 -11.01 -1.86 4.43
CA ARG A 57 -11.31 -1.12 3.19
C ARG A 57 -12.53 -0.22 3.37
N ASP A 58 -13.58 -0.72 3.98
CA ASP A 58 -14.81 0.04 4.21
C ASP A 58 -14.56 1.25 5.10
N LEU A 59 -13.80 1.06 6.19
CA LEU A 59 -13.39 2.16 7.05
C LEU A 59 -12.52 3.17 6.30
N ALA A 60 -11.62 2.73 5.42
CA ALA A 60 -10.81 3.65 4.61
C ALA A 60 -11.68 4.51 3.67
N LEU A 61 -12.69 3.91 3.05
CA LEU A 61 -13.64 4.61 2.18
C LEU A 61 -14.56 5.55 2.96
N GLU A 62 -14.98 5.18 4.18
CA GLU A 62 -15.70 6.06 5.10
C GLU A 62 -14.86 7.28 5.47
N MET A 63 -13.61 7.08 5.92
CA MET A 63 -12.70 8.18 6.26
C MET A 63 -12.45 9.12 5.08
N GLN A 64 -12.34 8.58 3.86
CA GLN A 64 -12.24 9.41 2.65
C GLN A 64 -13.51 10.25 2.41
N ARG A 65 -14.70 9.64 2.56
CA ARG A 65 -15.98 10.37 2.42
C ARG A 65 -16.11 11.49 3.45
N GLN A 66 -15.53 11.30 4.64
CA GLN A 66 -15.44 12.31 5.69
C GLN A 66 -14.33 13.36 5.47
N GLY A 67 -13.60 13.31 4.35
CA GLY A 67 -12.54 14.27 4.03
C GLY A 67 -11.25 14.09 4.84
N GLN A 68 -11.05 12.94 5.48
CA GLN A 68 -9.89 12.69 6.35
C GLN A 68 -8.63 12.21 5.60
N GLY A 69 -8.70 12.13 4.27
CA GLY A 69 -7.60 11.70 3.42
C GLY A 69 -8.07 11.20 2.06
N LYS A 70 -7.11 10.70 1.27
CA LYS A 70 -7.35 10.08 -0.04
C LYS A 70 -6.90 8.62 -0.01
N VAL A 71 -7.76 7.72 -0.43
CA VAL A 71 -7.48 6.30 -0.60
C VAL A 71 -6.77 6.09 -1.93
N LEU A 72 -5.60 5.45 -1.89
CA LEU A 72 -4.79 5.19 -3.08
C LEU A 72 -5.25 3.97 -3.89
N ASP A 73 -6.02 3.08 -3.27
CA ASP A 73 -6.63 1.88 -3.87
C ASP A 73 -5.74 1.09 -4.83
N GLN A 74 -4.78 0.34 -4.28
CA GLN A 74 -3.78 -0.41 -5.06
C GLN A 74 -4.38 -1.39 -6.09
N PHE A 75 -5.64 -1.80 -5.93
CA PHE A 75 -6.28 -2.77 -6.82
C PHE A 75 -6.95 -2.10 -8.02
N ASN A 76 -7.42 -0.85 -7.88
CA ASN A 76 -8.15 -0.15 -8.93
C ASN A 76 -7.38 1.04 -9.52
N ASN A 77 -6.31 1.48 -8.87
CA ASN A 77 -5.51 2.59 -9.37
C ASN A 77 -4.62 2.16 -10.54
N LEU A 78 -4.85 2.76 -11.71
CA LEU A 78 -4.11 2.50 -12.95
C LEU A 78 -2.63 2.92 -12.88
N ASP A 79 -2.26 3.77 -11.92
CA ASP A 79 -0.86 4.12 -11.67
C ASP A 79 -0.03 2.89 -11.24
N ASN A 80 -0.66 1.88 -10.62
CA ASN A 80 0.00 0.63 -10.23
C ASN A 80 0.52 -0.15 -11.46
N PRO A 81 -0.32 -0.62 -12.42
CA PRO A 81 0.18 -1.27 -13.62
C PRO A 81 1.01 -0.34 -14.50
N TYR A 82 0.74 0.97 -14.49
CA TYR A 82 1.51 1.94 -15.27
C TYR A 82 2.98 2.03 -14.83
N ALA A 83 3.26 1.97 -13.52
CA ALA A 83 4.63 1.91 -13.01
C ALA A 83 5.38 0.72 -13.62
N HIS A 84 4.77 -0.47 -13.63
CA HIS A 84 5.37 -1.66 -14.21
C HIS A 84 5.53 -1.57 -15.73
N PHE A 85 4.56 -1.00 -16.44
CA PHE A 85 4.64 -0.82 -17.88
C PHE A 85 5.80 0.11 -18.28
N THR A 86 6.07 1.14 -17.49
CA THR A 86 7.09 2.16 -17.81
C THR A 86 8.49 1.82 -17.28
N THR A 87 8.60 0.96 -16.25
CA THR A 87 9.90 0.58 -15.67
C THR A 87 10.14 -0.92 -15.76
N THR A 88 9.39 -1.73 -15.02
CA THR A 88 9.64 -3.17 -14.87
C THR A 88 9.66 -3.90 -16.22
N GLY A 89 8.70 -3.64 -17.10
CA GLY A 89 8.64 -4.24 -18.44
C GLY A 89 9.85 -3.88 -19.31
N PRO A 90 10.13 -2.57 -19.52
CA PRO A 90 11.31 -2.11 -20.26
C PRO A 90 12.64 -2.61 -19.67
N GLU A 91 12.76 -2.68 -18.35
CA GLU A 91 13.93 -3.23 -17.66
C GLU A 91 14.16 -4.69 -18.03
N ILE A 92 13.13 -5.54 -17.89
CA ILE A 92 13.20 -6.96 -18.25
C ILE A 92 13.53 -7.13 -19.73
N TRP A 93 12.86 -6.40 -20.62
CA TRP A 93 13.12 -6.46 -22.06
C TRP A 93 14.57 -6.12 -22.41
N ARG A 94 15.09 -5.05 -21.82
CA ARG A 94 16.49 -4.63 -22.00
C ARG A 94 17.47 -5.64 -21.40
N GLN A 95 17.21 -6.11 -20.18
CA GLN A 95 18.07 -7.04 -19.46
C GLN A 95 18.14 -8.42 -20.12
N THR A 96 17.08 -8.81 -20.84
CA THR A 96 17.05 -10.06 -21.61
C THR A 96 17.50 -9.89 -23.06
N GLU A 97 17.90 -8.67 -23.46
CA GLU A 97 18.25 -8.32 -24.84
C GLU A 97 17.15 -8.73 -25.84
N GLY A 98 15.87 -8.59 -25.43
CA GLY A 98 14.71 -8.94 -26.23
C GLY A 98 14.46 -10.44 -26.41
N ARG A 99 15.06 -11.29 -25.57
CA ARG A 99 14.96 -12.76 -25.68
C ARG A 99 13.98 -13.42 -24.72
N ILE A 100 13.32 -12.65 -23.84
CA ILE A 100 12.36 -13.24 -22.91
C ILE A 100 11.23 -13.94 -23.67
N THR A 101 10.96 -15.19 -23.28
CA THR A 101 9.84 -16.00 -23.77
C THR A 101 9.19 -16.70 -22.57
N HIS A 102 8.18 -17.54 -22.85
CA HIS A 102 7.44 -18.39 -21.89
C HIS A 102 8.31 -18.95 -20.75
#